data_AF-C0RES9-F1
#
_entry.id   AF-C0RES9-F1
#
_cell.length_a   1.000
_cell.length_b   1.000
_cell.length_c   1.000
_cell.angle_alpha   90.00
_cell.angle_beta   90.00
_cell.angle_gamma   90.00
#
_symmetry.space_group_name_H-M   'P 1'
#
loop_
_entity.id
_entity.type
_entity.pdbx_description
1 polymer ?
#
loop_
_entity_poly.entity_id
_entity_poly.type
_entity_poly.pdbx_seq_one_letter_code
_entity_poly.pdbx_strand_id
1 'polypeptide(L)' 'MLPALSLHMLKRRTTMLYYVLVFLVVALVAGALGFGGIAGASAGIAQILFFVFLALLVISLIASAIRKA' A
#
# COMPACT_ATOMS: atom_id res chain seq x y z
N MET A 1 -36.83 20.92 -6.49
CA MET A 1 -36.06 20.85 -5.23
C MET A 1 -34.75 20.03 -5.32
N LEU A 2 -34.27 19.60 -6.50
CA LEU A 2 -33.05 18.76 -6.63
C LEU A 2 -31.82 19.36 -7.41
N PRO A 3 -31.61 20.69 -7.60
CA PRO A 3 -30.38 21.19 -8.25
C PRO A 3 -29.17 21.32 -7.31
N ALA A 4 -29.38 21.45 -5.99
CA ALA A 4 -28.30 21.70 -5.03
C ALA A 4 -27.38 20.48 -4.78
N LEU A 5 -27.89 19.26 -4.96
CA LEU A 5 -27.10 18.03 -4.76
C LEU A 5 -26.03 17.86 -5.85
N SER A 6 -26.31 18.31 -7.08
CA SER A 6 -25.40 18.17 -8.23
C SER A 6 -24.14 19.04 -8.10
N LEU A 7 -24.30 20.29 -7.64
CA LEU A 7 -23.17 21.20 -7.35
C LEU A 7 -22.28 20.68 -6.22
N HIS A 8 -22.87 20.05 -5.20
CA HIS A 8 -22.12 19.48 -4.09
C HIS A 8 -21.29 18.25 -4.50
N MET A 9 -21.81 17.43 -5.42
CA MET A 9 -21.11 16.27 -5.98
C MET A 9 -19.98 16.67 -6.93
N LEU A 10 -20.18 17.68 -7.80
CA LEU A 10 -19.11 18.22 -8.65
C LEU A 10 -17.97 18.83 -7.82
N LYS A 11 -18.29 19.60 -6.78
CA LYS A 11 -17.31 20.20 -5.87
C LYS A 11 -16.45 19.13 -5.18
N ARG A 12 -17.06 18.02 -4.71
CA ARG A 12 -16.29 16.91 -4.10
C ARG A 12 -15.31 16.27 -5.07
N ARG A 13 -15.67 16.10 -6.34
CA ARG A 13 -14.81 15.46 -7.36
C ARG A 13 -13.54 16.28 -7.61
N THR A 14 -13.66 17.60 -7.74
CA THR A 14 -12.50 18.49 -7.91
C THR A 14 -11.61 18.51 -6.66
N THR A 15 -12.22 18.45 -5.47
CA THR A 15 -11.47 18.39 -4.21
C THR A 15 -10.65 17.10 -4.09
N MET A 16 -11.21 15.96 -4.52
CA MET A 16 -10.47 14.69 -4.51
C MET A 16 -9.31 14.70 -5.51
N LEU A 17 -9.51 15.24 -6.72
CA LEU A 17 -8.45 15.32 -7.73
C LEU A 17 -7.31 16.24 -7.27
N TYR A 18 -7.64 17.34 -6.59
CA TYR A 18 -6.67 18.23 -5.96
C TYR A 18 -5.81 17.51 -4.92
N TYR A 19 -6.44 16.77 -3.99
CA TYR A 19 -5.68 16.04 -2.97
C TYR A 19 -4.80 14.92 -3.55
N VAL A 20 -5.26 14.20 -4.58
CA VAL A 20 -4.45 13.20 -5.28
C VAL A 20 -3.23 13.84 -5.92
N LEU A 21 -3.39 14.99 -6.58
CA LEU A 21 -2.30 15.68 -7.24
C LEU A 21 -1.29 16.27 -6.22
N VAL A 22 -1.79 16.84 -5.12
CA VAL A 22 -0.95 17.31 -4.01
C VAL A 22 -0.19 16.14 -3.39
N PHE A 23 -0.84 15.01 -3.13
CA PHE A 23 -0.21 13.83 -2.55
C PHE A 23 0.84 13.23 -3.50
N LEU A 24 0.60 13.26 -4.82
CA LEU A 24 1.57 12.85 -5.84
C LEU A 24 2.85 13.69 -5.76
N VAL A 25 2.71 15.02 -5.71
CA VAL A 25 3.87 15.92 -5.59
C VAL A 25 4.61 15.67 -4.27
N VAL A 26 3.88 15.53 -3.16
CA VAL A 26 4.48 15.23 -1.86
C VAL A 26 5.23 13.90 -1.88
N ALA A 27 4.69 12.86 -2.51
CA ALA A 27 5.36 11.56 -2.62
C ALA A 27 6.66 11.62 -3.45
N LEU A 28 6.65 12.36 -4.57
CA LEU A 28 7.84 12.57 -5.39
C LEU A 28 8.91 13.34 -4.62
N VAL A 29 8.53 14.43 -3.95
CA VAL A 29 9.44 15.25 -3.14
C VAL A 29 9.98 14.44 -1.98
N ALA A 30 9.15 13.70 -1.24
CA ALA A 30 9.59 12.83 -0.15
C ALA A 30 10.58 11.76 -0.65
N GLY A 31 10.29 11.13 -1.79
CA GLY A 31 11.19 10.17 -2.44
C GLY A 31 12.54 10.78 -2.82
N ALA A 32 12.52 11.96 -3.44
CA ALA A 32 13.72 12.68 -3.88
C ALA A 32 14.55 13.24 -2.71
N LEU A 33 13.92 13.69 -1.62
CA LEU A 33 14.58 14.28 -0.45
C LEU A 33 15.23 13.24 0.48
N GLY A 34 15.07 11.94 0.23
CA GLY A 34 15.81 10.91 0.96
C GLY A 34 14.98 9.88 1.70
N PHE A 35 13.75 9.57 1.24
CA PHE A 35 12.99 8.42 1.76
C PHE A 35 13.73 7.06 1.61
N GLY A 36 14.85 7.02 0.88
CA GLY A 36 15.68 5.84 0.67
C GLY A 36 16.20 5.19 1.95
N GLY A 37 16.48 5.95 3.02
CA GLY A 37 16.96 5.39 4.29
C GLY A 37 15.90 4.53 5.00
N ILE A 38 14.66 5.03 5.06
CA ILE A 38 13.53 4.30 5.64
C ILE A 38 13.13 3.14 4.72
N ALA A 39 13.13 3.36 3.40
CA ALA A 39 12.87 2.31 2.43
C ALA A 39 13.87 1.14 2.57
N GLY A 40 15.15 1.42 2.82
CA GLY A 40 16.17 0.40 3.07
C GLY A 40 15.95 -0.36 4.38
N ALA A 41 15.65 0.34 5.47
CA ALA A 41 15.32 -0.31 6.75
C ALA A 41 14.06 -1.19 6.65
N SER A 42 13.01 -0.70 5.98
CA SER A 42 11.80 -1.46 5.70
C SER A 42 12.07 -2.66 4.79
N ALA A 43 12.94 -2.53 3.78
CA ALA A 43 13.33 -3.64 2.91
C ALA A 43 14.02 -4.77 3.69
N GLY A 44 14.92 -4.44 4.63
CA GLY A 44 15.56 -5.43 5.49
C GLY A 44 14.56 -6.21 6.37
N ILE A 45 13.58 -5.51 6.96
CA ILE A 45 12.53 -6.15 7.77
C ILE A 45 11.63 -7.04 6.88
N ALA A 46 11.28 -6.57 5.68
CA ALA A 46 10.49 -7.32 4.71
C ALA A 46 11.18 -8.62 4.27
N GLN A 47 12.51 -8.59 4.09
CA GLN A 47 13.29 -9.80 3.76
C GLN A 47 13.18 -10.86 4.85
N ILE A 48 13.34 -10.49 6.12
CA ILE A 48 13.21 -11.43 7.25
C ILE A 48 11.81 -12.06 7.27
N LEU A 49 10.77 -11.23 7.16
CA LEU A 49 9.38 -11.71 7.11
C LEU A 49 9.12 -12.64 5.92
N PHE A 50 9.69 -12.34 4.75
CA PHE A 50 9.54 -13.18 3.56
C PHE A 50 10.11 -14.59 3.78
N PHE A 51 11.29 -14.71 4.40
CA PHE A 51 11.87 -16.02 4.72
C PHE A 51 11.08 -16.77 5.78
N VAL A 52 10.61 -16.09 6.82
CA VAL A 52 9.75 -16.70 7.85
C VAL A 52 8.46 -17.21 7.23
N PHE A 53 7.81 -16.39 6.40
CA PHE A 53 6.61 -16.79 5.66
C PHE A 53 6.87 -18.01 4.77
N LEU A 54 8.01 -18.03 4.06
CA LEU A 54 8.37 -19.16 3.20
C LEU A 54 8.58 -20.46 3.99
N ALA A 55 9.25 -20.38 5.15
CA ALA A 55 9.42 -21.54 6.02
C ALA A 55 8.07 -22.07 6.53
N LEU A 56 7.19 -21.17 7.00
CA LEU A 56 5.85 -21.54 7.44
C LEU A 56 4.99 -22.09 6.29
N LEU A 57 5.13 -21.54 5.09
CA LEU A 57 4.44 -22.02 3.89
C LEU A 57 4.85 -23.45 3.57
N VAL A 58 6.15 -23.76 3.59
CA VAL A 58 6.67 -25.11 3.37
C VAL A 58 6.16 -26.07 4.45
N ILE A 59 6.24 -25.68 5.73
CA ILE A 59 5.72 -26.49 6.84
C ILE A 59 4.22 -26.75 6.66
N SER A 60 3.44 -25.72 6.33
CA SER A 60 2.00 -25.83 6.12
C SER A 60 1.65 -26.72 4.93
N LEU A 61 2.38 -26.59 3.81
CA LEU A 61 2.22 -27.44 2.62
C LEU A 61 2.50 -28.90 2.94
N ILE A 62 3.61 -29.20 3.62
CA ILE A 62 3.97 -30.56 4.01
C ILE A 62 2.93 -31.12 4.99
N ALA A 63 2.56 -30.37 6.01
CA ALA A 63 1.54 -30.80 6.98
C ALA A 63 0.18 -31.06 6.32
N SER A 64 -0.22 -30.23 5.35
CA SER A 64 -1.44 -30.39 4.56
C SER A 64 -1.38 -31.59 3.63
N ALA A 65 -0.24 -31.81 2.96
CA ALA A 65 -0.02 -32.96 2.08
C ALA A 65 -0.06 -34.29 2.85
N ILE A 66 0.56 -34.34 4.03
CA ILE A 66 0.54 -35.53 4.90
C ILE A 66 -0.87 -35.80 5.44
N ARG A 67 -1.64 -34.77 5.79
CA ARG A 67 -3.01 -34.95 6.32
C ARG A 67 -4.02 -35.39 5.23
N LYS A 68 -3.73 -35.14 3.95
CA LYS A 68 -4.59 -35.49 2.81
C LYS A 68 -4.22 -36.82 2.13
N ALA A 69 -3.08 -37.41 2.46
CA ALA A 69 -2.68 -38.76 2.04
C ALA A 69 -3.18 -39.80 3.05
#